data_AF-A0A971UWD1-F1
#
_entry.id   AF-A0A971UWD1-F1
#
_cell.length_a   1.000
_cell.length_b   1.000
_cell.length_c   1.000
_cell.angle_alpha   90.00
_cell.angle_beta   90.00
_cell.angle_gamma   90.00
#
_symmetry.space_group_name_H-M   'P 1'
#
loop_
_entity.id
_entity.type
_entity.pdbx_description
1 polymer ?
#
loop_
_entity_poly.entity_id
_entity_poly.type
_entity_poly.pdbx_seq_one_letter_code
_entity_poly.pdbx_strand_id
1 'polypeptide(L)'
;MEAENTKGAAKGFSFLKLALFLLILILVSGVVLYAFLNINPLDALSEGITGLYTRVFTVGAGEIDALKETVRPVLTFEQNEDIYFSTVSNNLVAASVSSVKIIDPDGMEKAYLPVSLNKPFVVSYADDTLVADLAGHYFALIVNNRIAWEKNIDEFIVNASISDTWILLITQSKQSGYKRTIRAYSKDGQEISFRSVSNYYPFSVVNHPGYNKAAFAVSSLETSGLEANGIFEILDPAMNQKASIKGEKEIFGGCYPILEERLLIYGEKSLITIDKGYHTVWEKDFEGYSVTAANVINNKFPVVALLNNEEYSRNRRFLTTIQIYNSNGTEKTGFDIDAKVTGIVSRKKTAAVIAESEVLFINEDGEIMDRFTAKSNVSGVYLAKDDLAYVVSADTVNRVNIKVKQKFLGLF
;
A
#
# COMPACT_ATOMS: atom_id res chain seq x y z
N MET A 1 20.32 69.05 -61.38
CA MET A 1 21.57 69.77 -61.02
C MET A 1 21.45 70.05 -59.54
N GLU A 2 22.22 69.50 -58.60
CA GLU A 2 23.55 68.86 -58.54
C GLU A 2 23.44 67.69 -57.52
N ALA A 3 23.91 66.46 -57.77
CA ALA A 3 25.29 65.96 -57.63
C ALA A 3 25.93 66.32 -56.27
N GLU A 4 26.02 65.41 -55.29
CA GLU A 4 27.00 64.31 -55.12
C GLU A 4 28.00 64.67 -54.00
N ASN A 5 28.08 63.88 -52.90
CA ASN A 5 29.27 63.08 -52.57
C ASN A 5 29.31 62.49 -51.14
N THR A 6 29.42 61.16 -51.11
CA THR A 6 30.26 60.27 -50.28
C THR A 6 30.48 60.50 -48.78
N LYS A 7 30.27 59.43 -48.00
CA LYS A 7 31.38 58.62 -47.44
C LYS A 7 30.85 57.32 -46.82
N GLY A 8 31.42 56.19 -47.25
CA GLY A 8 31.21 54.89 -46.60
C GLY A 8 31.95 54.78 -45.27
N ALA A 9 31.38 54.03 -44.33
CA ALA A 9 32.13 53.37 -43.26
C ALA A 9 31.32 52.25 -42.57
N ALA A 10 31.94 51.07 -42.54
CA ALA A 10 31.93 50.06 -41.47
C ALA A 10 30.69 49.18 -41.21
N LYS A 11 30.57 48.06 -41.96
CA LYS A 11 29.92 46.81 -41.52
C LYS A 11 30.77 46.05 -40.46
N GLY A 12 31.28 46.73 -39.44
CA GLY A 12 32.15 46.13 -38.40
C GLY A 12 31.53 45.95 -37.02
N PHE A 13 30.35 46.54 -36.76
CA PHE A 13 29.84 46.71 -35.39
C PHE A 13 28.95 45.55 -34.87
N SER A 14 28.50 44.64 -35.75
CA SER A 14 27.60 43.52 -35.40
C SER A 14 28.36 42.28 -34.93
N PHE A 15 29.54 42.01 -35.50
CA PHE A 15 30.32 40.81 -35.18
C PHE A 15 30.94 40.88 -33.78
N LEU A 16 31.38 42.06 -33.36
CA LEU A 16 31.97 42.28 -32.04
C LEU A 16 30.95 42.05 -30.90
N LYS A 17 29.70 42.48 -31.11
CA LYS A 17 28.61 42.25 -30.15
C LYS A 17 28.21 40.78 -30.06
N LEU A 18 28.20 40.07 -31.19
CA LEU A 18 27.95 38.63 -31.21
C LEU A 18 29.07 37.86 -30.50
N ALA A 19 30.34 38.21 -30.76
CA ALA A 19 31.48 37.60 -30.09
C ALA A 19 31.45 37.84 -28.57
N LEU A 20 31.11 39.06 -28.15
CA LEU A 20 30.95 39.39 -26.73
C LEU A 20 29.80 38.62 -26.07
N PHE A 21 28.66 38.50 -26.75
CA PHE A 21 27.52 37.72 -26.27
C PHE A 21 27.88 36.24 -26.11
N LEU A 22 28.56 35.64 -27.10
CA LEU A 22 29.01 34.26 -27.04
C LEU A 22 30.05 34.04 -25.93
N LEU A 23 30.96 34.99 -25.71
CA LEU A 23 31.93 34.93 -24.62
C LEU A 23 31.23 34.94 -23.26
N ILE A 24 30.25 35.83 -23.07
CA ILE A 24 29.46 35.90 -21.84
C ILE A 24 28.68 34.59 -21.63
N LEU A 25 28.07 34.05 -22.67
CA LEU A 25 27.36 32.78 -22.62
C LEU A 25 28.29 31.64 -22.16
N ILE A 26 29.49 31.54 -22.74
CA ILE A 26 30.49 30.53 -22.38
C ILE A 26 30.92 30.67 -20.91
N LEU A 27 31.15 31.91 -20.45
CA LEU A 27 31.53 32.17 -19.06
C LEU A 27 30.43 31.79 -18.08
N VAL A 28 29.18 32.16 -18.37
CA VAL A 28 28.02 31.81 -17.53
C VAL A 28 27.83 30.29 -17.51
N SER A 29 27.90 29.62 -18.66
CA SER A 29 27.83 28.15 -18.73
C SER A 29 28.96 27.47 -17.96
N GLY A 30 30.19 27.99 -18.03
CA GLY A 30 31.32 27.49 -17.24
C GLY A 30 31.10 27.62 -15.73
N VAL A 31 30.58 28.76 -15.27
CA VAL A 31 30.23 28.96 -13.86
C VAL A 31 29.13 28.00 -13.41
N VAL A 32 28.11 27.77 -14.24
CA VAL A 32 27.02 26.83 -13.94
C VAL A 32 27.54 25.38 -13.87
N LEU A 33 28.36 24.96 -14.82
CA LEU A 33 28.99 23.63 -14.84
C LEU A 33 29.84 23.39 -13.59
N TYR A 34 30.61 24.39 -13.16
CA TYR A 34 31.43 24.28 -11.97
C TYR A 34 30.60 24.32 -10.67
N ALA A 35 29.70 25.29 -10.54
CA ALA A 35 28.97 25.52 -9.29
C ALA A 35 27.89 24.47 -8.99
N PHE A 36 27.21 23.96 -10.03
CA PHE A 36 26.08 23.03 -9.84
C PHE A 36 26.42 21.58 -10.14
N LEU A 37 27.40 21.33 -11.01
CA LEU A 37 27.76 19.97 -11.43
C LEU A 37 29.15 19.55 -10.96
N ASN A 38 29.90 20.46 -10.32
CA ASN A 38 31.28 20.23 -9.87
C ASN A 38 32.22 19.80 -11.00
N ILE A 39 31.89 20.17 -12.25
CA ILE A 39 32.67 19.85 -13.45
C ILE A 39 33.61 21.02 -13.72
N ASN A 40 34.92 20.74 -13.78
CA ASN A 40 35.91 21.73 -14.20
C ASN A 40 35.67 22.08 -15.69
N PRO A 41 35.40 23.35 -16.04
CA PRO A 41 35.08 23.75 -17.41
C PRO A 41 36.21 23.47 -18.42
N LEU A 42 37.46 23.45 -17.94
CA LEU A 42 38.63 23.16 -18.78
C LEU A 42 38.70 21.68 -19.17
N ASP A 43 38.26 20.77 -18.28
CA ASP A 43 38.15 19.34 -18.57
C ASP A 43 37.00 19.07 -19.55
N ALA A 44 35.92 19.86 -19.43
CA ALA A 44 34.77 19.82 -20.32
C ALA A 44 35.13 20.24 -21.76
N LEU A 45 36.05 21.20 -21.92
CA LEU A 45 36.55 21.66 -23.22
C LEU A 45 37.56 20.70 -23.84
N SER A 46 38.36 19.99 -23.05
CA SER A 46 39.37 19.05 -23.55
C SER A 46 38.78 17.71 -24.02
N GLU A 47 37.68 17.28 -23.40
CA GLU A 47 36.99 16.01 -23.72
C GLU A 47 35.92 16.13 -24.83
N GLY A 48 35.61 17.36 -25.24
CA GLY A 48 34.63 17.66 -26.27
C GLY A 48 33.17 17.39 -25.86
N ILE A 49 32.23 17.75 -26.74
CA ILE A 49 30.78 17.67 -26.49
C ILE A 49 30.34 16.24 -26.14
N THR A 50 31.02 15.22 -26.67
CA THR A 50 30.77 13.81 -26.38
C THR A 50 31.15 13.40 -24.96
N GLY A 51 32.25 13.91 -24.39
CA GLY A 51 32.66 13.65 -23.00
C GLY A 51 31.80 14.39 -21.98
N LEU A 52 31.34 15.58 -22.33
CA LEU A 52 30.34 16.36 -21.58
C LEU A 52 28.98 15.66 -21.55
N TYR A 53 28.52 15.13 -22.70
CA TYR A 53 27.28 14.37 -22.79
C TYR A 53 27.35 13.11 -21.93
N THR A 54 28.46 12.37 -21.95
CA THR A 54 28.61 11.20 -21.08
C THR A 54 28.72 11.56 -19.60
N ARG A 55 29.34 12.66 -19.19
CA ARG A 55 29.32 13.07 -17.77
C ARG A 55 27.97 13.60 -17.31
N VAL A 56 27.26 14.35 -18.15
CA VAL A 56 25.96 14.93 -17.78
C VAL A 56 24.83 13.89 -17.84
N PHE A 57 24.89 12.92 -18.76
CA PHE A 57 23.83 11.93 -18.97
C PHE A 57 24.19 10.50 -18.51
N THR A 58 25.47 10.13 -18.34
CA THR A 58 25.88 8.78 -17.86
C THR A 58 26.22 8.74 -16.37
N VAL A 59 26.41 9.90 -15.72
CA VAL A 59 26.30 10.02 -14.25
C VAL A 59 24.81 9.88 -13.81
N GLY A 60 23.89 9.78 -14.77
CA GLY A 60 22.46 10.04 -14.62
C GLY A 60 21.53 8.87 -14.32
N ALA A 61 21.98 7.74 -13.77
CA ALA A 61 21.05 6.71 -13.28
C ALA A 61 21.19 6.50 -11.76
N GLY A 62 22.42 6.26 -11.27
CA GLY A 62 22.68 6.07 -9.84
C GLY A 62 22.68 7.36 -9.03
N GLU A 63 23.23 8.46 -9.56
CA GLU A 63 23.30 9.73 -8.81
C GLU A 63 22.03 10.59 -8.99
N ILE A 64 21.31 10.47 -10.11
CA ILE A 64 19.99 11.13 -10.26
C ILE A 64 18.94 10.50 -9.34
N ASP A 65 18.99 9.19 -9.08
CA ASP A 65 18.18 8.57 -8.02
C ASP A 65 18.67 8.92 -6.61
N ALA A 66 19.96 9.25 -6.44
CA ALA A 66 20.49 9.78 -5.18
C ALA A 66 20.08 11.25 -4.93
N LEU A 67 19.78 12.01 -5.99
CA LEU A 67 19.30 13.40 -5.93
C LEU A 67 17.78 13.52 -5.77
N LYS A 68 17.02 12.45 -6.00
CA LYS A 68 15.58 12.43 -5.71
C LYS A 68 15.40 12.26 -4.20
N GLU A 69 14.66 13.18 -3.60
CA GLU A 69 14.16 13.04 -2.24
C GLU A 69 13.42 11.69 -2.13
N THR A 70 14.06 10.71 -1.46
CA THR A 70 13.52 9.35 -1.30
C THR A 70 12.37 9.34 -0.30
N VAL A 71 12.35 10.29 0.62
CA VAL A 71 11.35 10.41 1.68
C VAL A 71 10.86 11.85 1.70
N ARG A 72 9.56 12.06 1.51
CA ARG A 72 8.94 13.39 1.54
C ARG A 72 7.70 13.38 2.44
N PRO A 73 7.55 14.30 3.41
CA PRO A 73 6.29 14.45 4.12
C PRO A 73 5.23 14.99 3.16
N VAL A 74 4.09 14.30 3.07
CA VAL A 74 2.98 14.66 2.15
C VAL A 74 1.71 15.07 2.86
N LEU A 75 1.59 14.74 4.16
CA LEU A 75 0.47 15.15 4.99
C LEU A 75 0.93 15.23 6.45
N THR A 76 0.47 16.27 7.14
CA THR A 76 0.57 16.42 8.60
C THR A 76 -0.82 16.66 9.16
N PHE A 77 -1.09 16.13 10.35
CA PHE A 77 -2.40 16.21 11.02
C PHE A 77 -2.23 16.32 12.54
N GLU A 78 -3.29 16.61 13.29
CA GLU A 78 -3.16 16.66 14.75
C GLU A 78 -3.11 15.24 15.36
N GLN A 79 -2.31 15.02 16.40
CA GLN A 79 -2.13 13.66 16.97
C GLN A 79 -3.40 13.04 17.57
N ASN A 80 -4.41 13.86 17.86
CA ASN A 80 -5.73 13.45 18.35
C ASN A 80 -6.76 13.26 17.22
N GLU A 81 -6.40 13.56 15.97
CA GLU A 81 -7.27 13.29 14.82
C GLU A 81 -7.21 11.81 14.44
N ASP A 82 -8.36 11.15 14.49
CA ASP A 82 -8.52 9.79 13.97
C ASP A 82 -8.60 9.85 12.43
N ILE A 83 -7.47 9.62 11.77
CA ILE A 83 -7.38 9.56 10.30
C ILE A 83 -7.09 8.14 9.84
N TYR A 84 -7.88 7.69 8.86
CA TYR A 84 -7.71 6.40 8.21
C TYR A 84 -7.20 6.60 6.80
N PHE A 85 -6.35 5.68 6.34
CA PHE A 85 -5.66 5.84 5.08
C PHE A 85 -5.87 4.67 4.13
N SER A 86 -5.69 4.94 2.84
CA SER A 86 -5.65 3.96 1.78
C SER A 86 -4.83 4.50 0.61
N THR A 87 -4.72 3.75 -0.48
CA THR A 87 -4.12 4.25 -1.72
C THR A 87 -5.01 3.98 -2.93
N VAL A 88 -5.13 4.97 -3.81
CA VAL A 88 -5.93 4.87 -5.05
C VAL A 88 -5.17 5.51 -6.20
N SER A 89 -5.01 4.80 -7.31
CA SER A 89 -4.27 5.30 -8.49
C SER A 89 -2.91 5.94 -8.16
N ASN A 90 -2.19 5.36 -7.19
CA ASN A 90 -0.89 5.80 -6.64
C ASN A 90 -0.93 7.03 -5.72
N ASN A 91 -2.10 7.58 -5.44
CA ASN A 91 -2.30 8.69 -4.51
C ASN A 91 -2.61 8.14 -3.11
N LEU A 92 -2.32 8.93 -2.09
CA LEU A 92 -2.78 8.71 -0.73
C LEU A 92 -4.25 9.13 -0.63
N VAL A 93 -5.06 8.29 0.01
CA VAL A 93 -6.39 8.68 0.47
C VAL A 93 -6.34 8.82 1.98
N ALA A 94 -6.83 9.93 2.51
CA ALA A 94 -6.92 10.20 3.94
C ALA A 94 -8.37 10.56 4.30
N ALA A 95 -9.01 9.75 5.15
CA ALA A 95 -10.36 9.97 5.63
C ALA A 95 -10.34 10.38 7.11
N SER A 96 -10.89 11.55 7.40
CA SER A 96 -11.14 12.06 8.75
C SER A 96 -12.65 12.06 9.04
N VAL A 97 -13.02 12.48 10.25
CA VAL A 97 -14.43 12.67 10.66
C VAL A 97 -15.22 13.64 9.76
N SER A 98 -14.54 14.55 9.05
CA SER A 98 -15.18 15.63 8.30
C SER A 98 -14.87 15.65 6.80
N SER A 99 -13.89 14.86 6.34
CA SER A 99 -13.46 14.90 4.95
C SER A 99 -12.76 13.64 4.49
N VAL A 100 -12.83 13.38 3.18
CA VAL A 100 -11.90 12.49 2.47
C VAL A 100 -11.04 13.35 1.56
N LYS A 101 -9.72 13.26 1.72
CA LYS A 101 -8.72 13.92 0.88
C LYS A 101 -7.99 12.90 0.03
N ILE A 102 -7.71 13.27 -1.22
CA ILE A 102 -6.85 12.50 -2.13
C ILE A 102 -5.63 13.35 -2.43
N ILE A 103 -4.44 12.84 -2.10
CA ILE A 103 -3.17 13.58 -2.10
C ILE A 103 -2.18 12.83 -2.98
N ASP A 104 -1.57 13.53 -3.94
CA ASP A 104 -0.60 12.91 -4.84
C ASP A 104 0.77 12.67 -4.16
N PRO A 105 1.69 11.94 -4.81
CA PRO A 105 3.03 11.69 -4.25
C PRO A 105 3.87 12.95 -4.00
N ASP A 106 3.48 14.10 -4.56
CA ASP A 106 4.13 15.39 -4.37
C ASP A 106 3.53 16.20 -3.21
N GLY A 107 2.53 15.64 -2.51
CA GLY A 107 1.83 16.29 -1.41
C GLY A 107 0.75 17.27 -1.87
N MET A 108 0.38 17.27 -3.15
CA MET A 108 -0.67 18.14 -3.67
C MET A 108 -2.04 17.47 -3.53
N GLU A 109 -2.99 18.17 -2.93
CA GLU A 109 -4.38 17.74 -2.85
C GLU A 109 -5.03 17.73 -4.25
N LYS A 110 -5.48 16.55 -4.69
CA LYS A 110 -6.23 16.34 -5.94
C LYS A 110 -7.73 16.48 -5.74
N ALA A 111 -8.22 16.16 -4.55
CA ALA A 111 -9.62 16.29 -4.20
C ALA A 111 -9.84 16.42 -2.70
N TYR A 112 -10.91 17.12 -2.37
CA TYR A 112 -11.47 17.27 -1.05
C TYR A 112 -12.96 16.96 -1.13
N LEU A 113 -13.40 15.95 -0.38
CA LEU A 113 -14.78 15.49 -0.36
C LEU A 113 -15.32 15.64 1.06
N PRO A 114 -16.25 16.58 1.33
CA PRO A 114 -16.82 16.75 2.66
C PRO A 114 -17.70 15.55 3.01
N VAL A 115 -17.52 15.01 4.21
CA VAL A 115 -18.31 13.91 4.78
C VAL A 115 -18.54 14.17 6.26
N SER A 116 -19.43 13.41 6.90
CA SER A 116 -19.68 13.51 8.33
C SER A 116 -19.68 12.11 8.92
N LEU A 117 -18.56 11.72 9.53
CA LEU A 117 -18.27 10.38 10.04
C LEU A 117 -17.96 10.47 11.53
N ASN A 118 -18.39 9.49 12.31
CA ASN A 118 -18.04 9.35 13.73
C ASN A 118 -16.74 8.55 13.90
N LYS A 119 -16.60 7.45 13.18
CA LYS A 119 -15.40 6.62 13.13
C LYS A 119 -15.04 6.37 11.67
N PRO A 120 -14.21 7.25 11.06
CA PRO A 120 -13.89 7.15 9.65
C PRO A 120 -13.25 5.80 9.32
N PHE A 121 -13.50 5.33 8.10
CA PHE A 121 -12.83 4.18 7.53
C PHE A 121 -12.76 4.35 6.02
N VAL A 122 -11.62 3.97 5.45
CA VAL A 122 -11.41 4.06 4.01
C VAL A 122 -10.64 2.85 3.50
N VAL A 123 -11.09 2.30 2.39
CA VAL A 123 -10.45 1.19 1.69
C VAL A 123 -10.61 1.39 0.19
N SER A 124 -9.59 1.04 -0.59
CA SER A 124 -9.60 1.22 -2.02
C SER A 124 -9.36 -0.11 -2.74
N TYR A 125 -9.97 -0.26 -3.91
CA TYR A 125 -9.73 -1.37 -4.80
C TYR A 125 -9.62 -0.83 -6.22
N ALA A 126 -8.50 -1.12 -6.89
CA ALA A 126 -8.13 -0.50 -8.17
C ALA A 126 -8.18 1.04 -8.08
N ASP A 127 -9.06 1.68 -8.87
CA ASP A 127 -9.22 3.13 -8.93
C ASP A 127 -10.45 3.64 -8.17
N ASP A 128 -11.11 2.76 -7.41
CA ASP A 128 -12.29 3.07 -6.62
C ASP A 128 -11.94 3.10 -5.12
N THR A 129 -12.62 3.98 -4.40
CA THR A 129 -12.46 4.12 -2.95
C THR A 129 -13.82 4.02 -2.26
N LEU A 130 -13.92 3.16 -1.24
CA LEU A 130 -15.05 3.09 -0.33
C LEU A 130 -14.71 3.85 0.95
N VAL A 131 -15.58 4.78 1.34
CA VAL A 131 -15.56 5.40 2.67
C VAL A 131 -16.75 4.90 3.47
N ALA A 132 -16.57 4.63 4.76
CA ALA A 132 -17.64 4.22 5.67
C ALA A 132 -17.47 4.85 7.05
N ASP A 133 -18.59 5.04 7.73
CA ASP A 133 -18.65 5.41 9.15
C ASP A 133 -18.81 4.13 9.99
N LEU A 134 -17.71 3.61 10.52
CA LEU A 134 -17.77 2.45 11.41
C LEU A 134 -18.52 2.83 12.70
N ALA A 135 -19.32 1.92 13.24
CA ALA A 135 -20.30 2.21 14.29
C ALA A 135 -21.31 3.33 13.95
N GLY A 136 -21.36 3.78 12.69
CA GLY A 136 -22.36 4.67 12.16
C GLY A 136 -23.15 4.01 11.03
N HIS A 137 -23.83 4.84 10.23
CA HIS A 137 -24.80 4.40 9.23
C HIS A 137 -24.38 4.72 7.80
N TYR A 138 -23.36 5.54 7.63
CA TYR A 138 -22.98 6.14 6.37
C TYR A 138 -21.93 5.30 5.63
N PHE A 139 -22.07 5.17 4.32
CA PHE A 139 -20.98 4.77 3.43
C PHE A 139 -21.18 5.37 2.04
N ALA A 140 -20.06 5.58 1.34
CA ALA A 140 -20.08 6.15 0.00
C ALA A 140 -18.99 5.56 -0.88
N LEU A 141 -19.31 5.47 -2.18
CA LEU A 141 -18.35 5.09 -3.20
C LEU A 141 -17.80 6.34 -3.87
N ILE A 142 -16.49 6.44 -3.92
CA ILE A 142 -15.73 7.49 -4.59
C ILE A 142 -15.10 6.89 -5.85
N VAL A 143 -15.37 7.51 -6.99
CA VAL A 143 -14.85 7.12 -8.31
C VAL A 143 -14.34 8.38 -9.00
N ASN A 144 -13.15 8.33 -9.60
CA ASN A 144 -12.54 9.48 -10.29
C ASN A 144 -12.52 10.75 -9.41
N ASN A 145 -12.13 10.58 -8.14
CA ASN A 145 -12.03 11.65 -7.14
C ASN A 145 -13.36 12.38 -6.84
N ARG A 146 -14.52 11.75 -7.07
CA ARG A 146 -15.84 12.28 -6.75
C ARG A 146 -16.70 11.22 -6.08
N ILE A 147 -17.60 11.64 -5.19
CA ILE A 147 -18.62 10.73 -4.65
C ILE A 147 -19.55 10.34 -5.82
N ALA A 148 -19.51 9.06 -6.19
CA ALA A 148 -20.37 8.50 -7.21
C ALA A 148 -21.80 8.32 -6.67
N TRP A 149 -21.90 7.84 -5.44
CA TRP A 149 -23.13 7.77 -4.65
C TRP A 149 -22.79 7.56 -3.17
N GLU A 150 -23.77 7.85 -2.31
CA GLU A 150 -23.68 7.67 -0.87
C GLU A 150 -24.99 7.12 -0.29
N LYS A 151 -24.90 6.44 0.85
CA LYS A 151 -26.05 5.79 1.51
C LYS A 151 -25.96 5.92 3.02
N ASN A 152 -27.14 6.00 3.63
CA ASN A 152 -27.34 5.78 5.05
C ASN A 152 -28.20 4.53 5.20
N ILE A 153 -27.69 3.54 5.94
CA ILE A 153 -28.43 2.34 6.29
C ILE A 153 -28.90 2.41 7.74
N ASP A 154 -29.86 1.58 8.09
CA ASP A 154 -30.48 1.69 9.40
C ASP A 154 -29.68 0.97 10.49
N GLU A 155 -28.74 0.08 10.14
CA GLU A 155 -27.89 -0.65 11.07
C GLU A 155 -26.48 -0.05 11.18
N PHE A 156 -25.82 -0.24 12.33
CA PHE A 156 -24.45 0.25 12.54
C PHE A 156 -23.44 -0.62 11.77
N ILE A 157 -22.59 0.02 10.96
CA ILE A 157 -21.54 -0.65 10.19
C ILE A 157 -20.43 -1.13 11.13
N VAL A 158 -19.94 -2.33 10.90
CA VAL A 158 -18.90 -3.01 11.71
C VAL A 158 -17.65 -3.21 10.89
N ASN A 159 -17.82 -3.59 9.63
CA ASN A 159 -16.77 -3.81 8.66
C ASN A 159 -17.30 -3.43 7.28
N ALA A 160 -16.40 -2.96 6.42
CA ALA A 160 -16.70 -2.60 5.05
C ALA A 160 -15.54 -3.05 4.15
N SER A 161 -15.85 -3.57 2.97
CA SER A 161 -14.86 -3.91 1.95
C SER A 161 -15.39 -3.66 0.54
N ILE A 162 -14.46 -3.57 -0.41
CA ILE A 162 -14.71 -3.24 -1.80
C ILE A 162 -13.86 -4.12 -2.71
N SER A 163 -14.44 -4.49 -3.86
CA SER A 163 -13.81 -5.24 -4.94
C SER A 163 -14.21 -4.66 -6.31
N ASP A 164 -13.86 -5.34 -7.39
CA ASP A 164 -14.31 -4.97 -8.75
C ASP A 164 -15.83 -5.17 -8.94
N THR A 165 -16.45 -6.03 -8.13
CA THR A 165 -17.84 -6.48 -8.33
C THR A 165 -18.74 -6.07 -7.16
N TRP A 166 -18.23 -6.10 -5.95
CA TRP A 166 -19.02 -6.01 -4.72
C TRP A 166 -18.52 -4.94 -3.76
N ILE A 167 -19.46 -4.32 -3.06
CA ILE A 167 -19.24 -3.67 -1.77
C ILE A 167 -19.89 -4.55 -0.71
N LEU A 168 -19.11 -4.97 0.29
CA LEU A 168 -19.58 -5.87 1.33
C LEU A 168 -19.55 -5.15 2.67
N LEU A 169 -20.62 -5.29 3.45
CA LEU A 169 -20.72 -4.73 4.78
C LEU A 169 -21.03 -5.83 5.80
N ILE A 170 -20.50 -5.68 7.01
CA ILE A 170 -21.03 -6.34 8.20
C ILE A 170 -21.68 -5.27 9.05
N THR A 171 -22.90 -5.52 9.54
CA THR A 171 -23.65 -4.58 10.36
C THR A 171 -24.09 -5.20 11.68
N GLN A 172 -24.40 -4.35 12.68
CA GLN A 172 -25.10 -4.75 13.90
C GLN A 172 -26.56 -5.04 13.57
N SER A 173 -26.98 -6.30 13.70
CA SER A 173 -28.35 -6.67 13.37
C SER A 173 -29.34 -5.98 14.31
N LYS A 174 -30.41 -5.41 13.74
CA LYS A 174 -31.57 -4.93 14.50
C LYS A 174 -32.61 -6.03 14.78
N GLN A 175 -32.54 -7.13 14.04
CA GLN A 175 -33.48 -8.22 14.19
C GLN A 175 -33.19 -8.97 15.50
N SER A 176 -34.23 -9.12 16.32
CA SER A 176 -34.15 -9.89 17.58
C SER A 176 -33.63 -11.30 17.32
N GLY A 177 -32.70 -11.76 18.15
CA GLY A 177 -32.07 -13.08 18.03
C GLY A 177 -30.88 -13.13 17.07
N TYR A 178 -30.60 -12.07 16.30
CA TYR A 178 -29.44 -12.00 15.41
C TYR A 178 -28.38 -11.04 15.94
N LYS A 179 -27.11 -11.43 15.82
CA LYS A 179 -25.93 -10.70 16.29
C LYS A 179 -25.42 -9.71 15.25
N ARG A 180 -25.29 -10.16 13.99
CA ARG A 180 -24.76 -9.37 12.87
C ARG A 180 -25.50 -9.71 11.58
N THR A 181 -25.40 -8.82 10.60
CA THR A 181 -25.86 -9.07 9.23
C THR A 181 -24.69 -8.88 8.27
N ILE A 182 -24.50 -9.81 7.34
CA ILE A 182 -23.56 -9.67 6.22
C ILE A 182 -24.38 -9.20 5.02
N ARG A 183 -23.97 -8.11 4.36
CA ARG A 183 -24.70 -7.47 3.27
C ARG A 183 -23.81 -7.33 2.05
N ALA A 184 -24.35 -7.60 0.87
CA ALA A 184 -23.69 -7.38 -0.40
C ALA A 184 -24.43 -6.32 -1.22
N TYR A 185 -23.66 -5.34 -1.69
CA TYR A 185 -24.10 -4.28 -2.58
C TYR A 185 -23.35 -4.40 -3.90
N SER A 186 -24.04 -4.12 -5.00
CA SER A 186 -23.41 -3.88 -6.30
C SER A 186 -22.71 -2.51 -6.30
N LYS A 187 -21.86 -2.29 -7.32
CA LYS A 187 -21.08 -1.06 -7.48
C LYS A 187 -21.90 0.19 -7.75
N ASP A 188 -23.14 0.05 -8.21
CA ASP A 188 -24.12 1.14 -8.35
C ASP A 188 -24.92 1.39 -7.05
N GLY A 189 -24.63 0.64 -5.97
CA GLY A 189 -25.20 0.83 -4.65
C GLY A 189 -26.51 0.09 -4.41
N GLN A 190 -26.96 -0.81 -5.29
CA GLN A 190 -28.13 -1.64 -4.99
C GLN A 190 -27.76 -2.74 -3.98
N GLU A 191 -28.57 -2.93 -2.93
CA GLU A 191 -28.42 -4.10 -2.06
C GLU A 191 -28.89 -5.35 -2.83
N ILE A 192 -28.01 -6.33 -2.97
CA ILE A 192 -28.26 -7.54 -3.76
C ILE A 192 -28.68 -8.70 -2.86
N SER A 193 -28.06 -8.84 -1.70
CA SER A 193 -28.36 -9.92 -0.74
C SER A 193 -27.87 -9.59 0.66
N PHE A 194 -28.45 -10.28 1.65
CA PHE A 194 -27.97 -10.24 3.03
C PHE A 194 -28.19 -11.58 3.74
N ARG A 195 -27.42 -11.81 4.81
CA ARG A 195 -27.57 -12.94 5.73
C ARG A 195 -27.46 -12.47 7.18
N SER A 196 -28.52 -12.70 7.95
CA SER A 196 -28.52 -12.49 9.40
C SER A 196 -27.88 -13.70 10.11
N VAL A 197 -27.01 -13.44 11.08
CA VAL A 197 -26.24 -14.46 11.82
C VAL A 197 -26.54 -14.37 13.30
N SER A 198 -26.96 -15.47 13.94
CA SER A 198 -27.42 -15.52 15.34
C SER A 198 -26.43 -16.18 16.30
N ASN A 199 -25.63 -17.12 15.81
CA ASN A 199 -24.79 -17.98 16.65
C ASN A 199 -23.35 -17.47 16.83
N TYR A 200 -22.78 -16.76 15.87
CA TYR A 200 -21.42 -16.19 15.93
C TYR A 200 -21.38 -14.72 15.51
N TYR A 201 -20.19 -14.11 15.63
CA TYR A 201 -19.94 -12.70 15.31
C TYR A 201 -19.00 -12.59 14.10
N PRO A 202 -19.53 -12.47 12.86
CA PRO A 202 -18.76 -11.99 11.73
C PRO A 202 -18.10 -10.65 12.05
N PHE A 203 -16.83 -10.50 11.70
CA PHE A 203 -16.07 -9.26 11.93
C PHE A 203 -15.25 -8.80 10.72
N SER A 204 -14.99 -9.67 9.75
CA SER A 204 -14.32 -9.31 8.50
C SER A 204 -15.00 -10.00 7.33
N VAL A 205 -15.25 -9.26 6.25
CA VAL A 205 -15.78 -9.80 4.99
C VAL A 205 -14.97 -9.24 3.83
N VAL A 206 -14.52 -10.11 2.92
CA VAL A 206 -13.77 -9.69 1.72
C VAL A 206 -14.19 -10.50 0.50
N ASN A 207 -14.10 -9.87 -0.67
CA ASN A 207 -14.11 -10.58 -1.94
C ASN A 207 -12.74 -10.42 -2.59
N HIS A 208 -12.15 -11.54 -3.04
CA HIS A 208 -10.92 -11.57 -3.82
C HIS A 208 -11.23 -12.03 -5.24
N PRO A 209 -11.50 -11.11 -6.20
CA PRO A 209 -11.84 -11.45 -7.57
C PRO A 209 -10.82 -12.34 -8.28
N GLY A 210 -9.53 -12.23 -7.90
CA GLY A 210 -8.44 -13.06 -8.42
C GLY A 210 -8.46 -14.52 -7.95
N TYR A 211 -9.22 -14.81 -6.88
CA TYR A 211 -9.48 -16.19 -6.42
C TYR A 211 -10.83 -16.67 -6.97
N ASN A 212 -11.92 -15.96 -6.64
CA ASN A 212 -13.25 -16.26 -7.13
C ASN A 212 -14.17 -15.03 -7.03
N LYS A 213 -14.65 -14.53 -8.17
CA LYS A 213 -15.55 -13.35 -8.25
C LYS A 213 -16.91 -13.55 -7.58
N ALA A 214 -17.36 -14.80 -7.46
CA ALA A 214 -18.64 -15.18 -6.89
C ALA A 214 -18.48 -15.85 -5.52
N ALA A 215 -17.47 -15.47 -4.75
CA ALA A 215 -17.28 -15.98 -3.40
C ALA A 215 -16.81 -14.89 -2.42
N PHE A 216 -17.37 -14.89 -1.22
CA PHE A 216 -17.00 -13.98 -0.14
C PHE A 216 -16.33 -14.78 0.97
N ALA A 217 -15.17 -14.34 1.41
CA ALA A 217 -14.51 -14.89 2.58
C ALA A 217 -14.93 -14.09 3.81
N VAL A 218 -15.34 -14.79 4.87
CA VAL A 218 -15.84 -14.19 6.10
C VAL A 218 -15.09 -14.78 7.30
N SER A 219 -14.40 -13.92 8.05
CA SER A 219 -13.86 -14.28 9.36
C SER A 219 -14.84 -13.91 10.46
N SER A 220 -15.03 -14.84 11.38
CA SER A 220 -16.03 -14.80 12.43
C SER A 220 -15.49 -15.32 13.76
N LEU A 221 -16.11 -14.89 14.85
CA LEU A 221 -15.81 -15.31 16.21
C LEU A 221 -17.01 -16.02 16.86
N GLU A 222 -16.81 -17.23 17.36
CA GLU A 222 -17.77 -17.95 18.19
C GLU A 222 -17.33 -17.90 19.66
N THR A 223 -18.22 -17.42 20.54
CA THR A 223 -17.93 -17.18 21.97
C THR A 223 -18.86 -17.99 22.89
N SER A 224 -19.50 -19.04 22.39
CA SER A 224 -20.42 -19.88 23.18
C SER A 224 -19.71 -20.89 24.07
N GLY A 225 -18.42 -21.17 23.83
CA GLY A 225 -17.59 -22.05 24.64
C GLY A 225 -16.80 -21.32 25.72
N LEU A 226 -15.97 -22.08 26.46
CA LEU A 226 -15.01 -21.54 27.44
C LEU A 226 -13.91 -20.70 26.77
N GLU A 227 -13.61 -21.01 25.51
CA GLU A 227 -12.62 -20.32 24.70
C GLU A 227 -13.29 -19.82 23.42
N ALA A 228 -12.77 -18.72 22.89
CA ALA A 228 -13.27 -18.17 21.64
C ALA A 228 -12.67 -18.95 20.46
N ASN A 229 -13.51 -19.36 19.52
CA ASN A 229 -13.11 -20.09 18.31
C ASN A 229 -13.35 -19.25 17.07
N GLY A 230 -12.40 -19.27 16.15
CA GLY A 230 -12.54 -18.69 14.83
C GLY A 230 -13.41 -19.55 13.93
N ILE A 231 -14.19 -18.89 13.08
CA ILE A 231 -14.88 -19.54 11.96
C ILE A 231 -14.50 -18.75 10.70
N PHE A 232 -14.00 -19.45 9.69
CA PHE A 232 -13.75 -18.90 8.37
C PHE A 232 -14.73 -19.52 7.38
N GLU A 233 -15.63 -18.73 6.82
CA GLU A 233 -16.63 -19.19 5.86
C GLU A 233 -16.33 -18.68 4.45
N ILE A 234 -16.70 -19.48 3.46
CA ILE A 234 -16.88 -19.02 2.09
C ILE A 234 -18.37 -18.98 1.77
N LEU A 235 -18.88 -17.81 1.38
CA LEU A 235 -20.27 -17.59 0.97
C LEU A 235 -20.37 -17.33 -0.54
N ASP A 236 -21.48 -17.71 -1.16
CA ASP A 236 -21.82 -17.27 -2.53
C ASP A 236 -22.61 -15.95 -2.53
N PRO A 237 -22.91 -15.34 -3.70
CA PRO A 237 -23.67 -14.10 -3.77
C PRO A 237 -25.10 -14.21 -3.25
N ALA A 238 -25.66 -15.42 -3.15
CA ALA A 238 -26.95 -15.68 -2.52
C ALA A 238 -26.81 -15.95 -1.01
N MET A 239 -25.62 -15.72 -0.45
CA MET A 239 -25.24 -15.91 0.95
C MET A 239 -25.33 -17.35 1.45
N ASN A 240 -25.30 -18.33 0.54
CA ASN A 240 -25.18 -19.74 0.92
C ASN A 240 -23.74 -20.05 1.30
N GLN A 241 -23.56 -20.77 2.40
CA GLN A 241 -22.26 -21.29 2.81
C GLN A 241 -21.81 -22.40 1.84
N LYS A 242 -20.64 -22.21 1.23
CA LYS A 242 -19.99 -23.20 0.35
C LYS A 242 -18.93 -24.01 1.08
N ALA A 243 -18.21 -23.38 2.00
CA ALA A 243 -17.19 -24.01 2.81
C ALA A 243 -17.09 -23.33 4.17
N SER A 244 -16.54 -24.06 5.14
CA SER A 244 -16.32 -23.60 6.51
C SER A 244 -15.09 -24.27 7.08
N ILE A 245 -14.20 -23.47 7.68
CA ILE A 245 -13.06 -23.94 8.45
C ILE A 245 -13.23 -23.41 9.86
N LYS A 246 -13.12 -24.31 10.85
CA LYS A 246 -13.21 -23.96 12.27
C LYS A 246 -11.82 -23.97 12.88
N GLY A 247 -11.49 -22.88 13.56
CA GLY A 247 -10.24 -22.77 14.31
C GLY A 247 -10.42 -23.42 15.67
N GLU A 248 -9.51 -24.31 16.04
CA GLU A 248 -9.46 -24.87 17.38
C GLU A 248 -8.67 -23.93 18.29
N LYS A 249 -9.36 -23.12 19.10
CA LYS A 249 -8.71 -22.14 19.99
C LYS A 249 -7.83 -21.14 19.23
N GLU A 250 -8.30 -20.77 18.05
CA GLU A 250 -7.62 -19.89 17.10
C GLU A 250 -8.65 -19.04 16.37
N ILE A 251 -8.34 -17.75 16.20
CA ILE A 251 -9.12 -16.82 15.40
C ILE A 251 -8.46 -16.65 14.02
N PHE A 252 -9.23 -16.76 12.93
CA PHE A 252 -8.73 -16.48 11.58
C PHE A 252 -8.74 -14.97 11.30
N GLY A 253 -7.56 -14.39 11.11
CA GLY A 253 -7.39 -12.95 10.88
C GLY A 253 -7.85 -12.49 9.49
N GLY A 254 -7.79 -13.37 8.49
CA GLY A 254 -8.23 -13.05 7.14
C GLY A 254 -7.66 -13.98 6.08
N CYS A 255 -7.64 -13.51 4.84
CA CYS A 255 -7.16 -14.29 3.70
C CYS A 255 -6.60 -13.43 2.56
N TYR A 256 -5.77 -14.04 1.72
CA TYR A 256 -5.13 -13.41 0.56
C TYR A 256 -5.11 -14.36 -0.64
N PRO A 257 -5.32 -13.86 -1.87
CA PRO A 257 -5.26 -14.69 -3.06
C PRO A 257 -3.81 -15.11 -3.36
N ILE A 258 -3.66 -16.35 -3.80
CA ILE A 258 -2.42 -16.90 -4.38
C ILE A 258 -2.72 -17.32 -5.83
N LEU A 259 -1.69 -17.36 -6.68
CA LEU A 259 -1.71 -17.94 -8.03
C LEU A 259 -2.36 -19.33 -8.03
N GLU A 260 -2.81 -19.73 -9.22
CA GLU A 260 -3.52 -21.00 -9.44
C GLU A 260 -4.89 -21.06 -8.73
N GLU A 261 -5.57 -19.91 -8.63
CA GLU A 261 -6.90 -19.81 -8.01
C GLU A 261 -6.92 -20.39 -6.58
N ARG A 262 -5.89 -20.06 -5.79
CA ARG A 262 -5.77 -20.48 -4.39
C ARG A 262 -6.01 -19.33 -3.43
N LEU A 263 -6.33 -19.66 -2.19
CA LEU A 263 -6.54 -18.69 -1.12
C LEU A 263 -5.71 -19.08 0.10
N LEU A 264 -4.82 -18.18 0.52
CA LEU A 264 -4.14 -18.26 1.81
C LEU A 264 -5.10 -17.76 2.88
N ILE A 265 -5.25 -18.51 3.95
CA ILE A 265 -5.97 -18.17 5.16
C ILE A 265 -4.93 -18.15 6.28
N TYR A 266 -4.98 -17.12 7.11
CA TYR A 266 -4.10 -17.03 8.27
C TYR A 266 -4.93 -16.89 9.53
N GLY A 267 -4.57 -17.66 10.56
CA GLY A 267 -5.05 -17.46 11.91
C GLY A 267 -3.91 -17.04 12.84
N GLU A 268 -4.17 -17.08 14.14
CA GLU A 268 -3.22 -16.71 15.18
C GLU A 268 -2.05 -17.70 15.32
N LYS A 269 -2.20 -18.93 14.83
CA LYS A 269 -1.28 -20.06 15.03
C LYS A 269 -1.11 -20.93 13.78
N SER A 270 -1.89 -20.73 12.73
CA SER A 270 -1.85 -21.53 11.52
C SER A 270 -1.86 -20.70 10.23
N LEU A 271 -1.33 -21.31 9.16
CA LEU A 271 -1.54 -20.91 7.78
C LEU A 271 -2.16 -22.06 7.02
N ILE A 272 -3.25 -21.80 6.30
CA ILE A 272 -3.96 -22.79 5.50
C ILE A 272 -4.06 -22.26 4.08
N THR A 273 -3.74 -23.07 3.08
CA THR A 273 -4.03 -22.74 1.68
C THR A 273 -5.10 -23.67 1.14
N ILE A 274 -6.15 -23.11 0.55
CA ILE A 274 -7.21 -23.86 -0.12
C ILE A 274 -7.22 -23.60 -1.63
N ASP A 275 -7.69 -24.57 -2.40
CA ASP A 275 -7.98 -24.41 -3.83
C ASP A 275 -9.39 -23.85 -4.07
N LYS A 276 -9.74 -23.58 -5.33
CA LYS A 276 -11.07 -23.12 -5.74
C LYS A 276 -12.22 -24.10 -5.45
N GLY A 277 -11.90 -25.38 -5.28
CA GLY A 277 -12.82 -26.42 -4.80
C GLY A 277 -12.98 -26.42 -3.27
N TYR A 278 -12.29 -25.52 -2.56
CA TYR A 278 -12.21 -25.42 -1.11
C TYR A 278 -11.50 -26.58 -0.43
N HIS A 279 -10.68 -27.35 -1.16
CA HIS A 279 -9.84 -28.38 -0.58
C HIS A 279 -8.55 -27.77 -0.03
N THR A 280 -8.12 -28.23 1.15
CA THR A 280 -6.81 -27.88 1.69
C THR A 280 -5.71 -28.40 0.77
N VAL A 281 -4.88 -27.49 0.27
CA VAL A 281 -3.69 -27.80 -0.52
C VAL A 281 -2.51 -28.09 0.40
N TRP A 282 -2.33 -27.24 1.41
CA TRP A 282 -1.36 -27.42 2.48
C TRP A 282 -1.76 -26.59 3.70
N GLU A 283 -1.23 -26.97 4.85
CA GLU A 283 -1.47 -26.35 6.14
C GLU A 283 -0.18 -26.37 6.95
N LYS A 284 0.01 -25.36 7.80
CA LYS A 284 1.15 -25.27 8.70
C LYS A 284 0.74 -24.65 10.03
N ASP A 285 1.00 -25.40 11.09
CA ASP A 285 0.84 -24.95 12.47
C ASP A 285 2.16 -24.46 13.05
N PHE A 286 2.08 -23.43 13.89
CA PHE A 286 3.24 -22.76 14.48
C PHE A 286 3.27 -22.92 15.99
N GLU A 287 3.60 -24.11 16.47
CA GLU A 287 3.78 -24.36 17.91
C GLU A 287 4.85 -23.43 18.51
N GLY A 288 4.51 -22.77 19.62
CA GLY A 288 5.42 -21.83 20.29
C GLY A 288 5.52 -20.44 19.66
N TYR A 289 4.83 -20.20 18.54
CA TYR A 289 4.78 -18.89 17.88
C TYR A 289 3.35 -18.34 17.78
N SER A 290 3.25 -17.04 17.60
CA SER A 290 2.00 -16.37 17.23
C SER A 290 2.18 -15.70 15.86
N VAL A 291 1.25 -15.93 14.95
CA VAL A 291 1.18 -15.21 13.68
C VAL A 291 0.69 -13.80 13.95
N THR A 292 1.56 -12.80 13.81
CA THR A 292 1.19 -11.40 14.06
C THR A 292 0.81 -10.64 12.80
N ALA A 293 1.27 -11.11 11.64
CA ALA A 293 0.92 -10.56 10.34
C ALA A 293 1.18 -11.60 9.24
N ALA A 294 0.41 -11.53 8.16
CA ALA A 294 0.60 -12.32 6.96
C ALA A 294 0.22 -11.53 5.71
N ASN A 295 0.82 -11.87 4.57
CA ASN A 295 0.41 -11.39 3.25
C ASN A 295 0.95 -12.34 2.15
N VAL A 296 0.79 -11.95 0.88
CA VAL A 296 1.32 -12.70 -0.26
C VAL A 296 2.12 -11.78 -1.19
N ILE A 297 3.40 -12.06 -1.39
CA ILE A 297 4.25 -11.32 -2.34
C ILE A 297 4.00 -11.86 -3.74
N ASN A 298 3.79 -10.95 -4.69
CA ASN A 298 3.60 -11.22 -6.11
C ASN A 298 2.46 -12.21 -6.40
N ASN A 299 1.42 -12.21 -5.55
CA ASN A 299 0.34 -13.19 -5.53
C ASN A 299 0.84 -14.65 -5.51
N LYS A 300 2.08 -14.93 -5.11
CA LYS A 300 2.69 -16.26 -5.24
C LYS A 300 3.30 -16.79 -3.96
N PHE A 301 3.98 -15.91 -3.22
CA PHE A 301 4.81 -16.30 -2.09
C PHE A 301 4.17 -15.80 -0.80
N PRO A 302 3.53 -16.69 0.00
CA PRO A 302 3.10 -16.33 1.34
C PRO A 302 4.26 -15.78 2.14
N VAL A 303 4.03 -14.71 2.87
CA VAL A 303 4.96 -14.12 3.83
C VAL A 303 4.26 -13.95 5.16
N VAL A 304 4.91 -14.33 6.25
CA VAL A 304 4.32 -14.34 7.59
C VAL A 304 5.33 -13.85 8.63
N ALA A 305 4.83 -13.14 9.62
CA ALA A 305 5.57 -12.74 10.82
C ALA A 305 5.17 -13.63 11.99
N LEU A 306 6.15 -14.32 12.56
CA LEU A 306 5.99 -15.29 13.64
C LEU A 306 6.68 -14.77 14.90
N LEU A 307 5.90 -14.29 15.87
CA LEU A 307 6.42 -13.86 17.17
C LEU A 307 6.75 -15.09 18.01
N ASN A 308 7.99 -15.19 18.50
CA ASN A 308 8.42 -16.24 19.40
C ASN A 308 7.83 -16.02 20.81
N ASN A 309 6.87 -16.85 21.21
CA ASN A 309 6.16 -16.70 22.47
C ASN A 309 7.04 -17.07 23.67
N GLU A 310 7.99 -18.00 23.52
CA GLU A 310 8.91 -18.38 24.59
C GLU A 310 9.89 -17.27 24.92
N GLU A 311 10.50 -16.68 23.90
CA GLU A 311 11.45 -15.56 24.05
C GLU A 311 10.77 -14.36 24.69
N TYR A 312 9.55 -14.04 24.23
CA TYR A 312 8.74 -12.98 24.84
C TYR A 312 8.38 -13.29 26.30
N SER A 313 8.01 -14.52 26.61
CA SER A 313 7.61 -14.91 27.97
C SER A 313 8.79 -14.88 28.95
N ARG A 314 9.96 -15.42 28.55
CA ARG A 314 11.13 -15.57 29.42
C ARG A 314 11.93 -14.28 29.55
N ASN A 315 12.18 -13.61 28.43
CA ASN A 315 13.13 -12.50 28.35
C ASN A 315 12.45 -11.14 28.13
N ARG A 316 11.12 -11.12 27.94
CA ARG A 316 10.36 -9.90 27.58
C ARG A 316 10.90 -9.22 26.31
N ARG A 317 11.53 -10.00 25.44
CA ARG A 317 12.13 -9.57 24.19
C ARG A 317 11.23 -9.99 23.03
N PHE A 318 10.98 -9.06 22.11
CA PHE A 318 10.22 -9.36 20.90
C PHE A 318 11.16 -9.90 19.84
N LEU A 319 11.21 -11.22 19.70
CA LEU A 319 11.89 -11.87 18.58
C LEU A 319 10.83 -12.35 17.58
N THR A 320 10.85 -11.77 16.38
CA THR A 320 9.92 -12.13 15.32
C THR A 320 10.67 -12.71 14.12
N THR A 321 10.31 -13.91 13.69
CA THR A 321 10.83 -14.50 12.45
C THR A 321 9.92 -14.13 11.29
N ILE A 322 10.47 -13.53 10.24
CA ILE A 322 9.79 -13.37 8.96
C ILE A 322 10.08 -14.61 8.12
N GLN A 323 9.04 -15.34 7.72
CA GLN A 323 9.16 -16.52 6.87
C GLN A 323 8.43 -16.32 5.55
N ILE A 324 9.06 -16.75 4.46
CA ILE A 324 8.49 -16.75 3.12
C ILE A 324 8.37 -18.19 2.63
N TYR A 325 7.24 -18.51 2.01
CA TYR A 325 6.90 -19.85 1.55
C TYR A 325 6.81 -19.92 0.03
N ASN A 326 7.06 -21.11 -0.51
CA ASN A 326 6.65 -21.47 -1.86
C ASN A 326 5.15 -21.78 -1.92
N SER A 327 4.58 -21.83 -3.13
CA SER A 327 3.14 -22.06 -3.33
C SER A 327 2.66 -23.46 -2.86
N ASN A 328 3.59 -24.40 -2.65
CA ASN A 328 3.34 -25.74 -2.12
C ASN A 328 3.51 -25.83 -0.58
N GLY A 329 3.75 -24.71 0.11
CA GLY A 329 3.90 -24.68 1.56
C GLY A 329 5.30 -25.01 2.07
N THR A 330 6.28 -25.29 1.21
CA THR A 330 7.67 -25.45 1.66
C THR A 330 8.28 -24.10 1.96
N GLU A 331 9.09 -24.03 3.03
CA GLU A 331 9.83 -22.83 3.37
C GLU A 331 10.79 -22.47 2.24
N LYS A 332 10.76 -21.19 1.83
CA LYS A 332 11.64 -20.65 0.80
C LYS A 332 12.86 -19.98 1.45
N THR A 333 12.62 -19.14 2.45
CA THR A 333 13.63 -18.35 3.16
C THR A 333 13.01 -17.72 4.40
N GLY A 334 13.84 -17.22 5.31
CA GLY A 334 13.42 -16.44 6.45
C GLY A 334 14.57 -15.69 7.10
N PHE A 335 14.22 -14.73 7.96
CA PHE A 335 15.16 -13.97 8.76
C PHE A 335 14.51 -13.47 10.04
N ASP A 336 15.31 -13.23 11.07
CA ASP A 336 14.82 -12.75 12.36
C ASP A 336 14.91 -11.23 12.47
N ILE A 337 13.94 -10.65 13.18
CA ILE A 337 13.89 -9.24 13.56
C ILE A 337 13.71 -9.17 15.08
N ASP A 338 14.56 -8.39 15.72
CA ASP A 338 14.48 -8.10 17.16
C ASP A 338 13.50 -6.94 17.42
N ALA A 339 12.25 -7.12 17.03
CA ALA A 339 11.17 -6.16 17.24
C ALA A 339 9.81 -6.86 17.16
N LYS A 340 8.76 -6.21 17.68
CA LYS A 340 7.39 -6.64 17.43
C LYS A 340 6.96 -6.23 16.02
N VAL A 341 6.66 -7.21 15.18
CA VAL A 341 6.07 -6.94 13.86
C VAL A 341 4.54 -6.86 13.99
N THR A 342 3.98 -5.74 13.56
CA THR A 342 2.55 -5.43 13.69
C THR A 342 1.78 -5.50 12.37
N GLY A 343 2.48 -5.59 11.24
CA GLY A 343 1.83 -5.67 9.94
C GLY A 343 2.78 -6.06 8.82
N ILE A 344 2.21 -6.70 7.78
CA ILE A 344 2.86 -6.94 6.50
C ILE A 344 1.88 -6.52 5.41
N VAL A 345 2.32 -5.62 4.53
CA VAL A 345 1.55 -5.16 3.38
C VAL A 345 2.34 -5.49 2.13
N SER A 346 1.71 -6.11 1.12
CA SER A 346 2.39 -6.40 -0.16
C SER A 346 1.70 -5.74 -1.34
N ARG A 347 2.50 -5.38 -2.34
CA ARG A 347 2.05 -4.90 -3.64
C ARG A 347 3.04 -5.39 -4.70
N LYS A 348 2.57 -6.25 -5.60
CA LYS A 348 3.42 -6.88 -6.63
C LYS A 348 4.67 -7.51 -5.96
N LYS A 349 5.88 -7.07 -6.31
CA LYS A 349 7.15 -7.68 -5.89
C LYS A 349 7.66 -7.23 -4.53
N THR A 350 7.00 -6.27 -3.90
CA THR A 350 7.46 -5.65 -2.66
C THR A 350 6.50 -5.96 -1.52
N ALA A 351 7.04 -6.35 -0.37
CA ALA A 351 6.34 -6.31 0.91
C ALA A 351 6.99 -5.30 1.85
N ALA A 352 6.18 -4.60 2.62
CA ALA A 352 6.58 -3.75 3.72
C ALA A 352 6.29 -4.47 5.03
N VAL A 353 7.32 -4.73 5.83
CA VAL A 353 7.23 -5.31 7.17
C VAL A 353 7.30 -4.18 8.18
N ILE A 354 6.24 -4.00 8.97
CA ILE A 354 6.11 -2.93 9.97
C ILE A 354 6.65 -3.46 11.31
N ALA A 355 7.80 -2.94 11.73
CA ALA A 355 8.52 -3.36 12.93
C ALA A 355 8.77 -2.14 13.83
N GLU A 356 7.82 -1.88 14.73
CA GLU A 356 7.86 -0.72 15.63
C GLU A 356 8.04 0.62 14.89
N SER A 357 9.19 1.30 15.02
CA SER A 357 9.50 2.55 14.31
C SER A 357 10.12 2.34 12.93
N GLU A 358 10.38 1.10 12.53
CA GLU A 358 10.99 0.76 11.27
C GLU A 358 10.02 0.09 10.29
N VAL A 359 10.25 0.33 9.00
CA VAL A 359 9.63 -0.40 7.91
C VAL A 359 10.73 -1.03 7.07
N LEU A 360 10.69 -2.36 6.94
CA LEU A 360 11.60 -3.10 6.07
C LEU A 360 10.89 -3.41 4.76
N PHE A 361 11.42 -2.93 3.64
CA PHE A 361 10.91 -3.27 2.32
C PHE A 361 11.66 -4.49 1.80
N ILE A 362 10.97 -5.60 1.63
CA ILE A 362 11.52 -6.89 1.22
C ILE A 362 10.97 -7.37 -0.12
N ASN A 363 11.74 -8.19 -0.83
CA ASN A 363 11.29 -8.89 -2.04
C ASN A 363 10.86 -10.33 -1.77
N GLU A 364 10.47 -11.06 -2.82
CA GLU A 364 10.08 -12.47 -2.74
C GLU A 364 11.20 -13.42 -2.28
N ASP A 365 12.46 -12.99 -2.31
CA ASP A 365 13.63 -13.78 -1.91
C ASP A 365 14.06 -13.45 -0.47
N GLY A 366 13.27 -12.64 0.26
CA GLY A 366 13.54 -12.24 1.64
C GLY A 366 14.66 -11.21 1.77
N GLU A 367 15.16 -10.66 0.66
CA GLU A 367 16.17 -9.61 0.69
C GLU A 367 15.53 -8.30 1.14
N ILE A 368 16.13 -7.64 2.14
CA ILE A 368 15.79 -6.27 2.52
C ILE A 368 16.34 -5.34 1.44
N MET A 369 15.45 -4.78 0.62
CA MET A 369 15.78 -3.87 -0.47
C MET A 369 15.99 -2.44 0.02
N ASP A 370 15.18 -2.00 0.98
CA ASP A 370 15.23 -0.66 1.54
C ASP A 370 14.69 -0.63 2.97
N ARG A 371 14.95 0.46 3.69
CA ARG A 371 14.54 0.66 5.07
C ARG A 371 14.10 2.10 5.29
N PHE A 372 12.97 2.25 5.98
CA PHE A 372 12.52 3.54 6.49
C PHE A 372 12.47 3.49 8.02
N THR A 373 12.96 4.54 8.69
CA THR A 373 12.95 4.68 10.15
C THR A 373 12.24 5.97 10.52
N ALA A 374 11.11 5.86 11.22
CA ALA A 374 10.38 6.98 11.78
C ALA A 374 10.93 7.39 13.15
N LYS A 375 10.58 8.61 13.57
CA LYS A 375 10.87 9.11 14.93
C LYS A 375 10.00 8.48 16.01
N SER A 376 8.90 7.85 15.62
CA SER A 376 7.92 7.18 16.47
C SER A 376 7.55 5.83 15.85
N ASN A 377 6.79 5.03 16.58
CA ASN A 377 6.21 3.81 16.00
C ASN A 377 5.37 4.14 14.76
N VAL A 378 5.51 3.28 13.76
CA VAL A 378 4.74 3.31 12.52
C VAL A 378 3.38 2.67 12.80
N SER A 379 2.32 3.42 12.53
CA SER A 379 0.93 2.97 12.72
C SER A 379 0.35 2.33 11.47
N GLY A 380 0.93 2.58 10.29
CA GLY A 380 0.48 1.96 9.05
C GLY A 380 1.41 2.22 7.86
N VAL A 381 1.36 1.30 6.89
CA VAL A 381 2.07 1.44 5.61
C VAL A 381 1.11 1.10 4.49
N TYR A 382 1.09 1.93 3.46
CA TYR A 382 0.18 1.79 2.32
C TYR A 382 0.99 1.80 1.02
N LEU A 383 1.09 0.63 0.38
CA LEU A 383 1.82 0.46 -0.88
C LEU A 383 0.96 0.87 -2.08
N ALA A 384 1.23 2.06 -2.60
CA ALA A 384 0.65 2.58 -3.83
C ALA A 384 1.16 1.82 -5.07
N LYS A 385 2.45 1.48 -5.10
CA LYS A 385 3.12 0.65 -6.11
C LYS A 385 4.16 -0.27 -5.46
N ASP A 386 4.88 -1.03 -6.28
CA ASP A 386 6.06 -1.79 -5.85
C ASP A 386 7.21 -0.91 -5.37
N ASP A 387 7.31 0.32 -5.86
CA ASP A 387 8.37 1.28 -5.56
C ASP A 387 7.89 2.53 -4.80
N LEU A 388 6.62 2.56 -4.35
CA LEU A 388 6.01 3.73 -3.71
C LEU A 388 5.15 3.32 -2.53
N ALA A 389 5.53 3.82 -1.34
CA ALA A 389 4.78 3.67 -0.10
C ALA A 389 4.38 5.01 0.51
N TYR A 390 3.30 4.99 1.28
CA TYR A 390 2.99 6.01 2.27
C TYR A 390 3.10 5.39 3.66
N VAL A 391 3.98 5.95 4.50
CA VAL A 391 4.25 5.47 5.85
C VAL A 391 3.70 6.47 6.86
N VAL A 392 2.84 5.99 7.76
CA VAL A 392 2.18 6.80 8.78
C VAL A 392 2.88 6.58 10.12
N SER A 393 3.33 7.67 10.74
CA SER A 393 3.96 7.65 12.05
C SER A 393 3.59 8.92 12.81
N ALA A 394 3.03 8.75 14.02
CA ALA A 394 2.48 9.85 14.83
C ALA A 394 1.50 10.74 14.03
N ASP A 395 1.89 11.98 13.75
CA ASP A 395 1.11 13.04 13.09
C ASP A 395 1.46 13.27 11.63
N THR A 396 2.34 12.43 11.06
CA THR A 396 2.90 12.66 9.72
C THR A 396 2.73 11.43 8.83
N VAL A 397 2.36 11.68 7.58
CA VAL A 397 2.45 10.70 6.49
C VAL A 397 3.64 11.05 5.59
N ASN A 398 4.57 10.13 5.49
CA ASN A 398 5.73 10.25 4.62
C ASN A 398 5.53 9.41 3.37
N ARG A 399 5.66 10.03 2.19
CA ARG A 399 5.86 9.30 0.94
C ARG A 399 7.29 8.76 0.93
N VAL A 400 7.44 7.49 0.60
CA VAL A 400 8.73 6.80 0.47
C VAL A 400 8.84 6.20 -0.94
N ASN A 401 9.82 6.65 -1.72
CA ASN A 401 10.24 6.00 -2.96
C ASN A 401 11.20 4.87 -2.58
N ILE A 402 10.75 3.63 -2.74
CA ILE A 402 11.48 2.44 -2.31
C ILE A 402 12.54 2.11 -3.36
N LYS A 403 13.78 1.91 -2.92
CA LYS A 403 14.85 1.41 -3.77
C LYS A 403 14.60 -0.05 -4.12
N VAL A 404 13.96 -0.30 -5.25
CA VAL A 404 13.72 -1.66 -5.76
C VAL A 404 14.86 -2.11 -6.67
N LYS A 405 15.36 -3.34 -6.50
CA LYS A 405 16.28 -3.95 -7.47
C LYS A 405 15.51 -4.24 -8.76
N GLN A 406 15.69 -3.40 -9.78
CA GLN A 406 15.23 -3.76 -11.11
C GLN A 406 16.15 -4.85 -11.65
N LYS A 407 15.64 -6.07 -11.88
CA LYS A 407 16.36 -7.05 -12.73
C LYS A 407 16.49 -6.41 -14.10
N PHE A 408 17.70 -5.96 -14.42
CA PHE A 408 18.08 -5.47 -15.73
C PHE A 408 17.73 -6.58 -16.72
N LEU A 409 16.67 -6.41 -17.51
CA LEU A 409 16.38 -7.29 -18.62
C LEU A 409 17.48 -7.03 -19.64
N GLY A 410 18.52 -7.87 -19.59
CA GLY A 410 19.51 -7.97 -20.65
C GLY A 410 18.76 -8.25 -21.95
N LEU A 411 18.73 -7.25 -22.83
CA LEU A 411 18.54 -7.47 -24.25
C LEU A 411 19.66 -8.41 -24.69
N PHE A 412 19.28 -9.65 -25.03
CA PHE A 412 20.09 -10.55 -25.85
C PHE A 412 19.76 -10.33 -27.33
#